data_AF-A0A0P9CCG0-F1
#
_entry.id   AF-A0A0P9CCG0-F1
#
_cell.length_a   1.000
_cell.length_b   1.000
_cell.length_c   1.000
_cell.angle_alpha   90.00
_cell.angle_beta   90.00
_cell.angle_gamma   90.00
#
_symmetry.space_group_name_H-M   'P 1'
#
loop_
_entity.id
_entity.type
_entity.pdbx_description
1 polymer ?
#
loop_
_entity_poly.entity_id
_entity_poly.type
_entity_poly.pdbx_seq_one_letter_code
_entity_poly.pdbx_strand_id
1 'polypeptide(L)'
;MAIIPGATAPHIESVEWTTSVWGPELTLTGYGFGNPPPIQNGTLTISDQSRGWVAGNAASYGVNPTVQTWRNDKIVVTGFAGYGQSDLSNWNDGLGSWVFAPGDNLTIQVENPQTGIAGTDNVAYPGNASMPSLSVNAIPKNLMGGSVTTVSGQVMFYGHPLSGQTVNLLVTGGTLGGTAYGNNASEYVVSTDANGDFSMPYTTPHQPGTYQVTVMSDGVSSTESVIVWSPKLQLQVNTSTLEFGQSDNVSGQLTSNGTPLANQTITLAATGGTISPTTVTTDANGMFQATYVAPNTPGSYTITAQGAGTSAQSTIVVTEPPLSKGPVMNNMPSQWSGDWASHMYLTNLPSGAQILATNGSQPTAAYFRYGNGQVLVDTQTVEFYYNSDSWATTEWNNIINDFLVPSHKPVLLLNDGAGWGSNQQAVSAVERAIPSATQSSLSSPSIPNIDQYGTIVVDAVQDSYFAQNLEQIMPQLDTWIQNGGTLIFDSTDQANSGVGWSTGPDGISNVWDLQAENYLAGNLQ
;
A
#
# COMPACT_ATOMS: atom_id res chain seq x y z
N MET A 1 52.68 65.15 -11.94
CA MET A 1 52.63 66.52 -11.38
C MET A 1 52.00 66.43 -10.01
N ALA A 2 52.57 67.16 -9.06
CA ALA A 2 52.29 67.04 -7.63
C ALA A 2 50.83 67.39 -7.28
N ILE A 3 50.37 66.81 -6.17
CA ILE A 3 49.22 67.29 -5.39
C ILE A 3 49.32 68.82 -5.33
N ILE A 4 48.21 69.54 -5.57
CA ILE A 4 48.17 71.01 -5.56
C ILE A 4 48.93 71.53 -4.33
N PRO A 5 49.82 72.54 -4.44
CA PRO A 5 50.57 73.05 -3.30
C PRO A 5 49.64 73.38 -2.13
N GLY A 6 49.69 72.59 -1.05
CA GLY A 6 48.86 72.73 0.15
C GLY A 6 48.00 71.51 0.51
N ALA A 7 47.74 70.59 -0.43
CA ALA A 7 47.04 69.35 -0.10
C ALA A 7 48.03 68.25 0.31
N THR A 8 47.74 67.59 1.45
CA THR A 8 48.60 66.57 2.06
C THR A 8 48.17 65.14 1.73
N ALA A 9 46.95 64.95 1.22
CA ALA A 9 46.34 63.68 0.87
C ALA A 9 45.49 63.82 -0.42
N PRO A 10 45.13 62.71 -1.09
CA PRO A 10 44.09 62.70 -2.12
C PRO A 10 42.81 63.42 -1.68
N HIS A 11 42.25 64.25 -2.55
CA HIS A 11 40.97 64.92 -2.32
C HIS A 11 39.95 64.44 -3.35
N ILE A 12 38.85 63.88 -2.86
CA ILE A 12 37.69 63.49 -3.66
C ILE A 12 36.74 64.70 -3.65
N GLU A 13 36.51 65.28 -4.82
CA GLU A 13 35.62 66.43 -5.02
C GLU A 13 34.20 65.97 -5.33
N SER A 14 34.06 64.92 -6.13
CA SER A 14 32.76 64.32 -6.44
C SER A 14 32.83 62.81 -6.61
N VAL A 15 31.70 62.17 -6.32
CA VAL A 15 31.46 60.75 -6.50
C VAL A 15 30.17 60.56 -7.29
N GLU A 16 30.28 59.89 -8.43
CA GLU A 16 29.17 59.62 -9.34
C GLU A 16 29.01 58.12 -9.58
N TRP A 17 27.76 57.67 -9.68
CA TRP A 17 27.40 56.28 -9.91
C TRP A 17 26.57 56.15 -11.19
N THR A 18 26.97 55.24 -12.08
CA THR A 18 26.16 54.81 -13.22
C THR A 18 25.45 53.51 -12.83
N THR A 19 24.16 53.60 -12.53
CA THR A 19 23.33 52.47 -12.05
C THR A 19 22.39 51.92 -13.13
N SER A 20 22.53 52.38 -14.37
CA SER A 20 21.74 51.90 -15.53
C SER A 20 22.25 50.57 -16.10
N VAL A 21 23.37 50.05 -15.60
CA VAL A 21 24.00 48.79 -16.00
C VAL A 21 24.22 47.89 -14.78
N TRP A 22 24.18 46.58 -14.99
CA TRP A 22 24.48 45.63 -13.93
C TRP A 22 25.99 45.57 -13.65
N GLY A 23 26.36 45.61 -12.36
CA GLY A 23 27.71 45.95 -11.96
C GLY A 23 27.94 47.45 -12.14
N PRO A 24 27.43 48.30 -11.23
CA PRO A 24 27.43 49.75 -11.39
C PRO A 24 28.83 50.30 -11.70
N GLU A 25 28.92 51.45 -12.35
CA GLU A 25 30.20 52.14 -12.53
C GLU A 25 30.34 53.23 -11.47
N LEU A 26 31.50 53.30 -10.82
CA LEU A 26 31.87 54.36 -9.90
C LEU A 26 32.87 55.29 -10.57
N THR A 27 32.56 56.58 -10.62
CA THR A 27 33.47 57.64 -11.07
C THR A 27 33.81 58.57 -9.90
N LEU A 28 35.10 58.72 -9.64
CA LEU A 28 35.64 59.69 -8.69
C LEU A 28 36.29 60.84 -9.47
N THR A 29 35.98 62.08 -9.12
CA THR A 29 36.67 63.27 -9.63
C THR A 29 37.30 64.02 -8.47
N GLY A 30 38.50 64.56 -8.68
CA GLY A 30 39.20 65.31 -7.65
C GLY A 30 40.65 65.58 -8.03
N TYR A 31 41.55 65.52 -7.07
CA TYR A 31 42.97 65.68 -7.34
C TYR A 31 43.86 64.93 -6.34
N GLY A 32 45.09 64.66 -6.76
CA GLY A 32 46.09 64.01 -5.92
C GLY A 32 45.96 62.49 -5.85
N PHE A 33 45.18 61.87 -6.74
CA PHE A 33 45.05 60.40 -6.86
C PHE A 33 46.32 59.71 -7.35
N GLY A 34 47.31 60.47 -7.86
CA GLY A 34 48.55 59.93 -8.38
C GLY A 34 48.43 59.37 -9.80
N ASN A 35 49.47 58.67 -10.23
CA ASN A 35 49.49 57.99 -11.54
C ASN A 35 49.08 56.53 -11.33
N PRO A 36 48.55 55.84 -12.35
CA PRO A 36 48.07 54.47 -12.21
C PRO A 36 49.12 53.57 -11.56
N PRO A 37 48.80 52.84 -10.48
CA PRO A 37 49.72 51.87 -9.92
C PRO A 37 49.91 50.68 -10.88
N PRO A 38 51.03 49.94 -10.82
CA PRO A 38 50.98 48.52 -11.10
C PRO A 38 50.02 47.89 -10.09
N ILE A 39 48.95 47.25 -10.55
CA ILE A 39 47.82 46.71 -9.77
C ILE A 39 48.24 46.25 -8.35
N GLN A 40 47.90 47.05 -7.34
CA GLN A 40 48.17 46.75 -5.92
C GLN A 40 46.87 46.84 -5.12
N ASN A 41 46.61 45.81 -4.33
CA ASN A 41 45.46 45.72 -3.42
C ASN A 41 45.52 46.86 -2.38
N GLY A 42 44.37 47.45 -2.05
CA GLY A 42 44.23 48.48 -1.02
C GLY A 42 44.40 49.93 -1.49
N THR A 43 44.79 50.17 -2.75
CA THR A 43 44.96 51.53 -3.29
C THR A 43 43.65 52.28 -3.56
N LEU A 44 42.57 51.54 -3.78
CA LEU A 44 41.19 52.03 -3.72
C LEU A 44 40.41 51.03 -2.88
N THR A 45 39.78 51.50 -1.82
CA THR A 45 38.83 50.70 -1.05
C THR A 45 37.48 51.38 -0.98
N ILE A 46 36.43 50.57 -1.04
CA ILE A 46 35.04 51.01 -0.89
C ILE A 46 34.46 50.13 0.20
N SER A 47 34.19 50.71 1.36
CA SER A 47 33.64 49.97 2.50
C SER A 47 32.22 50.39 2.79
N ASP A 48 31.32 49.43 2.89
CA ASP A 48 29.99 49.64 3.43
C ASP A 48 30.05 49.49 4.95
N GLN A 49 29.86 50.60 5.65
CA GLN A 49 29.89 50.61 7.11
C GLN A 49 28.65 49.95 7.73
N SER A 50 27.56 49.86 6.98
CA SER A 50 26.30 49.30 7.46
C SER A 50 26.28 47.77 7.44
N ARG A 51 26.98 47.16 6.48
CA ARG A 51 27.04 45.69 6.32
C ARG A 51 28.42 45.08 6.54
N GLY A 52 29.42 45.90 6.84
CA GLY A 52 30.73 45.44 7.30
C GLY A 52 31.58 44.77 6.23
N TRP A 53 31.40 45.14 4.95
CA TRP A 53 32.18 44.60 3.83
C TRP A 53 33.05 45.69 3.18
N VAL A 54 34.15 45.28 2.51
CA VAL A 54 35.10 46.18 1.84
C VAL A 54 35.53 45.62 0.48
N ALA A 55 35.33 46.36 -0.61
CA ALA A 55 35.89 46.07 -1.94
C ALA A 55 37.26 46.70 -2.13
N GLY A 56 38.08 46.11 -3.00
CA GLY A 56 39.42 46.61 -3.37
C GLY A 56 40.53 46.23 -2.40
N ASN A 57 40.21 45.45 -1.37
CA ASN A 57 41.16 44.79 -0.48
C ASN A 57 41.03 43.26 -0.59
N ALA A 58 41.84 42.66 -1.46
CA ALA A 58 41.78 41.21 -1.73
C ALA A 58 42.12 40.33 -0.51
N ALA A 59 42.71 40.88 0.56
CA ALA A 59 43.09 40.11 1.74
C ALA A 59 41.92 39.86 2.71
N SER A 60 40.75 40.48 2.50
CA SER A 60 39.68 40.44 3.49
C SER A 60 38.31 40.05 2.94
N TYR A 61 37.76 40.66 1.88
CA TYR A 61 36.31 40.48 1.60
C TYR A 61 35.84 40.51 0.11
N GLY A 62 36.60 39.91 -0.81
CA GLY A 62 36.03 39.20 -1.98
C GLY A 62 35.66 39.95 -3.27
N VAL A 63 35.36 41.25 -3.27
CA VAL A 63 35.11 42.01 -4.53
C VAL A 63 36.30 42.87 -4.90
N ASN A 64 36.86 42.64 -6.09
CA ASN A 64 37.95 43.43 -6.65
C ASN A 64 37.41 44.34 -7.76
N PRO A 65 37.29 45.66 -7.53
CA PRO A 65 36.90 46.60 -8.55
C PRO A 65 37.86 46.53 -9.73
N THR A 66 37.31 46.52 -10.93
CA THR A 66 38.09 46.57 -12.16
C THR A 66 38.31 48.03 -12.53
N VAL A 67 39.57 48.48 -12.45
CA VAL A 67 39.94 49.84 -12.83
C VAL A 67 39.82 50.01 -14.35
N GLN A 68 38.89 50.85 -14.79
CA GLN A 68 38.72 51.23 -16.20
C GLN A 68 39.61 52.43 -16.55
N THR A 69 39.78 53.36 -15.61
CA THR A 69 40.63 54.54 -15.78
C THR A 69 41.20 54.97 -14.44
N TRP A 70 42.49 55.32 -14.42
CA TRP A 70 43.13 55.96 -13.26
C TRP A 70 44.04 57.09 -13.73
N ARG A 71 43.73 58.30 -13.29
CA ARG A 71 44.51 59.52 -13.49
C ARG A 71 44.55 60.29 -12.19
N ASN A 72 45.46 61.26 -12.10
CA ASN A 72 45.61 62.09 -10.91
C ASN A 72 44.35 62.88 -10.53
N ASP A 73 43.43 63.07 -11.46
CA ASP A 73 42.19 63.84 -11.34
C ASP A 73 40.91 63.02 -11.48
N LYS A 74 41.01 61.74 -11.90
CA LYS A 74 39.83 60.91 -12.21
C LYS A 74 40.12 59.42 -12.04
N ILE A 75 39.23 58.72 -11.35
CA ILE A 75 39.23 57.25 -11.25
C ILE A 75 37.86 56.75 -11.72
N VAL A 76 37.85 55.71 -12.56
CA VAL A 76 36.64 54.99 -12.98
C VAL A 76 36.83 53.51 -12.72
N VAL A 77 35.91 52.91 -11.96
CA VAL A 77 35.94 51.48 -11.64
C VAL A 77 34.58 50.81 -11.87
N THR A 78 34.64 49.55 -12.29
CA THR A 78 33.49 48.65 -12.46
C THR A 78 33.76 47.34 -11.73
N GLY A 79 33.07 46.25 -12.07
CA GLY A 79 33.37 44.92 -11.53
C GLY A 79 32.63 44.59 -10.24
N PHE A 80 31.58 45.35 -9.91
CA PHE A 80 30.71 45.08 -8.76
C PHE A 80 29.55 44.13 -9.08
N ALA A 81 29.61 43.43 -10.22
CA ALA A 81 28.61 42.44 -10.63
C ALA A 81 28.85 41.05 -9.98
N GLY A 82 29.46 41.00 -8.79
CA GLY A 82 29.99 39.78 -8.21
C GLY A 82 29.97 39.76 -6.69
N TYR A 83 30.35 38.60 -6.16
CA TYR A 83 30.12 38.15 -4.78
C TYR A 83 31.07 38.79 -3.75
N GLY A 84 30.51 39.32 -2.65
CA GLY A 84 31.27 39.74 -1.47
C GLY A 84 31.59 38.55 -0.56
N GLN A 85 32.86 38.15 -0.46
CA GLN A 85 33.27 37.01 0.37
C GLN A 85 32.99 37.20 1.88
N SER A 86 32.73 38.41 2.37
CA SER A 86 32.30 38.64 3.77
C SER A 86 30.93 38.07 4.08
N ASP A 87 30.05 38.09 3.09
CA ASP A 87 28.66 37.72 3.31
C ASP A 87 28.49 36.20 3.47
N LEU A 88 29.54 35.43 3.09
CA LEU A 88 29.73 33.99 3.35
C LEU A 88 29.39 33.52 4.77
N SER A 89 29.30 34.43 5.72
CA SER A 89 29.05 34.14 7.13
C SER A 89 27.77 34.77 7.73
N ASN A 90 26.99 35.59 6.99
CA ASN A 90 25.95 36.43 7.61
C ASN A 90 24.57 36.43 6.91
N TRP A 91 24.20 35.30 6.30
CA TRP A 91 23.01 35.08 5.46
C TRP A 91 21.61 35.14 6.10
N ASN A 92 21.49 35.50 7.38
CA ASN A 92 20.19 35.55 8.06
C ASN A 92 19.34 36.78 7.70
N ASP A 93 19.86 37.69 6.87
CA ASP A 93 19.15 38.91 6.48
C ASP A 93 18.22 38.73 5.26
N GLY A 94 18.33 37.60 4.55
CA GLY A 94 17.46 37.25 3.43
C GLY A 94 17.75 38.01 2.14
N LEU A 95 18.93 38.61 1.99
CA LEU A 95 19.27 39.49 0.86
C LEU A 95 20.25 38.85 -0.16
N GLY A 96 20.83 37.67 0.11
CA GLY A 96 21.86 37.10 -0.77
C GLY A 96 23.16 37.91 -0.73
N SER A 97 24.17 37.61 -1.58
CA SER A 97 25.46 38.33 -1.56
C SER A 97 25.45 39.44 -2.56
N TRP A 98 25.51 40.68 -2.09
CA TRP A 98 25.37 41.80 -2.99
C TRP A 98 26.14 43.00 -2.43
N VAL A 99 26.63 43.84 -3.34
CA VAL A 99 27.66 44.82 -3.00
C VAL A 99 27.07 46.17 -2.57
N PHE A 100 26.00 46.69 -3.19
CA PHE A 100 25.50 48.06 -2.89
C PHE A 100 23.99 48.22 -2.96
N ALA A 101 23.33 48.70 -1.88
CA ALA A 101 21.88 48.97 -1.86
C ALA A 101 21.62 50.40 -2.09
N PRO A 102 20.48 50.65 -2.75
CA PRO A 102 19.86 51.94 -2.67
C PRO A 102 19.90 52.49 -1.23
N GLY A 103 20.72 53.53 -1.02
CA GLY A 103 20.84 54.23 0.26
C GLY A 103 21.99 53.80 1.18
N ASP A 104 22.87 52.88 0.77
CA ASP A 104 24.00 52.46 1.60
C ASP A 104 24.95 53.58 1.92
N ASN A 105 25.45 53.61 3.16
CA ASN A 105 26.50 54.53 3.58
C ASN A 105 27.87 53.90 3.31
N LEU A 106 28.57 54.45 2.35
CA LEU A 106 29.87 54.00 1.89
C LEU A 106 30.97 54.95 2.34
N THR A 107 32.12 54.38 2.65
CA THR A 107 33.37 55.11 2.80
C THR A 107 34.29 54.72 1.65
N ILE A 108 34.69 55.71 0.86
CA ILE A 108 35.61 55.55 -0.25
C ILE A 108 36.96 56.08 0.19
N GLN A 109 37.99 55.23 0.12
CA GLN A 109 39.36 55.62 0.41
C GLN A 109 40.22 55.42 -0.85
N VAL A 110 40.95 56.47 -1.22
CA VAL A 110 41.93 56.45 -2.30
C VAL A 110 43.30 56.69 -1.69
N GLU A 111 44.23 55.75 -1.88
CA GLU A 111 45.63 55.91 -1.53
C GLU A 111 46.42 56.35 -2.76
N ASN A 112 47.18 57.43 -2.64
CA ASN A 112 48.10 57.84 -3.69
C ASN A 112 49.26 56.83 -3.75
N PRO A 113 49.42 56.08 -4.85
CA PRO A 113 50.37 54.97 -4.90
C PRO A 113 51.84 55.43 -4.89
N GLN A 114 52.11 56.71 -5.11
CA GLN A 114 53.48 57.25 -5.07
C GLN A 114 53.87 57.83 -3.70
N THR A 115 52.90 58.22 -2.87
CA THR A 115 53.18 58.79 -1.55
C THR A 115 52.77 57.88 -0.40
N GLY A 116 51.90 56.90 -0.64
CA GLY A 116 51.31 56.03 0.39
C GLY A 116 50.32 56.75 1.30
N ILE A 117 49.90 57.98 0.95
CA ILE A 117 48.96 58.77 1.73
C ILE A 117 47.55 58.56 1.19
N ALA A 118 46.61 58.26 2.09
CA ALA A 118 45.21 58.05 1.77
C ALA A 118 44.34 59.28 2.04
N GLY A 119 43.36 59.49 1.17
CA GLY A 119 42.24 60.40 1.36
C GLY A 119 40.92 59.62 1.38
N THR A 120 39.95 60.11 2.13
CA THR A 120 38.68 59.41 2.38
C THR A 120 37.51 60.35 2.16
N ASP A 121 36.41 59.82 1.64
CA ASP A 121 35.12 60.51 1.57
C ASP A 121 33.98 59.56 1.95
N ASN A 122 32.93 60.10 2.56
CA ASN A 122 31.74 59.35 2.96
C ASN A 122 30.59 59.73 2.04
N VAL A 123 30.03 58.74 1.36
CA VAL A 123 28.99 58.95 0.34
C VAL A 123 27.86 57.95 0.51
N ALA A 124 26.68 58.29 0.00
CA ALA A 124 25.57 57.35 -0.08
C ALA A 124 25.52 56.73 -1.48
N TYR A 125 25.31 55.41 -1.57
CA TYR A 125 24.93 54.79 -2.84
C TYR A 125 23.52 55.28 -3.25
N PRO A 126 23.24 55.53 -4.55
CA PRO A 126 22.00 56.18 -4.96
C PRO A 126 20.75 55.46 -4.47
N GLY A 127 19.92 56.13 -3.67
CA GLY A 127 18.68 55.57 -3.10
C GLY A 127 17.60 55.20 -4.11
N ASN A 128 17.77 55.59 -5.38
CA ASN A 128 16.90 55.24 -6.50
C ASN A 128 17.58 54.27 -7.49
N ALA A 129 18.73 53.70 -7.14
CA ALA A 129 19.36 52.66 -7.95
C ALA A 129 18.37 51.50 -8.14
N SER A 130 18.26 51.01 -9.37
CA SER A 130 17.40 49.86 -9.66
C SER A 130 18.06 48.57 -9.16
N MET A 131 17.23 47.65 -8.68
CA MET A 131 17.64 46.31 -8.25
C MET A 131 17.35 45.31 -9.38
N PRO A 132 18.02 44.15 -9.40
CA PRO A 132 17.63 43.08 -10.30
C PRO A 132 16.24 42.57 -9.91
N SER A 133 15.59 41.92 -10.86
CA SER A 133 14.35 41.18 -10.65
C SER A 133 14.66 39.70 -10.58
N LEU A 134 14.09 39.03 -9.59
CA LEU A 134 14.14 37.59 -9.41
C LEU A 134 12.74 37.02 -9.60
N SER A 135 12.63 36.03 -10.47
CA SER A 135 11.40 35.25 -10.67
C SER A 135 11.68 33.79 -10.39
N VAL A 136 10.73 33.11 -9.73
CA VAL A 136 10.78 31.67 -9.48
C VAL A 136 9.64 31.03 -10.26
N ASN A 137 9.96 29.99 -11.02
CA ASN A 137 8.97 29.21 -11.75
C ASN A 137 8.09 28.44 -10.77
N ALA A 138 6.81 28.28 -11.10
CA ALA A 138 5.87 27.58 -10.25
C ALA A 138 6.32 26.14 -9.97
N ILE A 139 6.39 25.79 -8.69
CA ILE A 139 6.70 24.43 -8.25
C ILE A 139 5.43 23.55 -8.39
N PRO A 140 5.53 22.29 -8.85
CA PRO A 140 4.38 21.39 -8.94
C PRO A 140 3.60 21.26 -7.63
N LYS A 141 2.26 21.24 -7.72
CA LYS A 141 1.35 21.28 -6.55
C LYS A 141 0.97 19.92 -5.97
N ASN A 142 1.25 18.82 -6.68
CA ASN A 142 0.84 17.46 -6.31
C ASN A 142 2.06 16.60 -5.94
N LEU A 143 2.87 17.09 -5.00
CA LEU A 143 4.08 16.38 -4.57
C LEU A 143 3.77 15.41 -3.43
N MET A 144 4.38 14.23 -3.47
CA MET A 144 4.40 13.27 -2.38
C MET A 144 5.71 13.35 -1.62
N GLY A 145 5.79 12.70 -0.47
CA GLY A 145 7.04 12.61 0.26
C GLY A 145 8.13 11.88 -0.53
N GLY A 146 9.34 12.45 -0.56
CA GLY A 146 10.48 11.90 -1.31
C GLY A 146 10.42 12.10 -2.83
N SER A 147 9.45 12.85 -3.36
CA SER A 147 9.38 13.19 -4.78
C SER A 147 10.52 14.13 -5.17
N VAL A 148 11.12 13.91 -6.35
CA VAL A 148 12.12 14.82 -6.92
C VAL A 148 11.44 15.75 -7.91
N THR A 149 11.65 17.05 -7.73
CA THR A 149 11.24 18.14 -8.63
C THR A 149 12.41 19.09 -8.88
N THR A 150 12.20 20.22 -9.54
CA THR A 150 13.21 21.24 -9.78
C THR A 150 12.69 22.60 -9.34
N VAL A 151 13.49 23.31 -8.55
CA VAL A 151 13.33 24.74 -8.31
C VAL A 151 14.09 25.46 -9.40
N SER A 152 13.43 26.35 -10.14
CA SER A 152 14.05 27.10 -11.24
C SER A 152 13.48 28.49 -11.32
N GLY A 153 14.14 29.36 -12.08
CA GLY A 153 13.71 30.74 -12.25
C GLY A 153 14.73 31.54 -13.03
N GLN A 154 14.56 32.85 -13.03
CA GLN A 154 15.38 33.78 -13.82
C GLN A 154 15.74 35.03 -13.03
N VAL A 155 16.96 35.52 -13.24
CA VAL A 155 17.45 36.80 -12.73
C VAL A 155 17.66 37.77 -13.90
N MET A 156 17.01 38.93 -13.86
CA MET A 156 17.08 39.95 -14.91
C MET A 156 17.34 41.34 -14.36
N PHE A 157 17.99 42.19 -15.14
CA PHE A 157 18.17 43.62 -14.87
C PHE A 157 17.72 44.44 -16.06
N TYR A 158 16.77 45.36 -15.86
CA TYR A 158 16.09 46.11 -16.94
C TYR A 158 15.61 45.22 -18.10
N GLY A 159 15.11 44.02 -17.80
CA GLY A 159 14.62 43.06 -18.81
C GLY A 159 15.72 42.33 -19.58
N HIS A 160 16.99 42.53 -19.22
CA HIS A 160 18.11 41.75 -19.76
C HIS A 160 18.52 40.65 -18.79
N PRO A 161 18.84 39.44 -19.28
CA PRO A 161 19.27 38.35 -18.43
C PRO A 161 20.64 38.63 -17.81
N LEU A 162 20.78 38.29 -16.53
CA LEU A 162 22.07 38.39 -15.84
C LEU A 162 22.74 37.03 -15.80
N SER A 163 23.84 36.87 -16.53
CA SER A 163 24.61 35.63 -16.55
C SER A 163 25.63 35.55 -15.41
N GLY A 164 25.89 34.32 -14.92
CA GLY A 164 26.88 34.04 -13.90
C GLY A 164 26.54 34.55 -12.50
N GLN A 165 25.29 34.98 -12.28
CA GLN A 165 24.85 35.46 -10.97
C GLN A 165 24.70 34.32 -10.01
N THR A 166 25.12 34.53 -8.77
CA THR A 166 25.01 33.51 -7.73
C THR A 166 23.63 33.56 -7.11
N VAL A 167 22.91 32.46 -7.21
CA VAL A 167 21.59 32.26 -6.65
C VAL A 167 21.70 31.32 -5.45
N ASN A 168 21.21 31.77 -4.30
CA ASN A 168 21.12 30.99 -3.08
C ASN A 168 19.70 30.42 -2.91
N LEU A 169 19.62 29.17 -2.49
CA LEU A 169 18.37 28.48 -2.22
C LEU A 169 18.35 27.92 -0.80
N LEU A 170 17.28 28.24 -0.08
CA LEU A 170 16.98 27.75 1.26
C LEU A 170 15.64 27.01 1.25
N VAL A 171 15.57 25.87 1.93
CA VAL A 171 14.32 25.13 2.11
C VAL A 171 14.02 24.90 3.59
N THR A 172 12.75 25.00 3.98
CA THR A 172 12.34 24.67 5.36
C THR A 172 12.21 23.17 5.61
N GLY A 173 12.35 22.34 4.57
CA GLY A 173 12.43 20.89 4.65
C GLY A 173 12.77 20.27 3.30
N GLY A 174 13.24 19.02 3.33
CA GLY A 174 13.63 18.27 2.13
C GLY A 174 15.13 18.40 1.88
N THR A 175 15.56 18.08 0.67
CA THR A 175 16.97 18.23 0.27
C THR A 175 17.07 18.86 -1.11
N LEU A 176 17.94 19.85 -1.25
CA LEU A 176 18.35 20.37 -2.54
C LEU A 176 19.48 19.47 -3.10
N GLY A 177 19.48 19.24 -4.41
CA GLY A 177 20.57 18.58 -5.10
C GLY A 177 21.75 19.53 -5.30
N GLY A 178 22.93 19.01 -5.66
CA GLY A 178 24.11 19.81 -5.97
C GLY A 178 25.19 19.76 -4.88
N THR A 179 26.11 20.72 -4.90
CA THR A 179 27.17 20.84 -3.89
C THR A 179 26.72 21.85 -2.85
N ALA A 180 26.54 21.41 -1.60
CA ALA A 180 26.26 22.31 -0.48
C ALA A 180 27.35 23.37 -0.37
N TYR A 181 26.98 24.60 -0.05
CA TYR A 181 27.97 25.66 0.14
C TYR A 181 28.65 25.48 1.51
N GLY A 182 29.92 25.09 1.51
CA GLY A 182 30.70 24.88 2.74
C GLY A 182 30.21 23.69 3.58
N ASN A 183 30.12 23.87 4.89
CA ASN A 183 29.74 22.86 5.89
C ASN A 183 28.27 22.97 6.36
N ASN A 184 27.43 23.75 5.68
CA ASN A 184 26.00 23.89 5.99
C ASN A 184 25.14 23.05 5.03
N ALA A 185 24.49 22.00 5.53
CA ALA A 185 23.74 21.04 4.71
C ALA A 185 22.39 21.56 4.20
N SER A 186 21.94 22.74 4.65
CA SER A 186 20.64 23.34 4.30
C SER A 186 20.74 24.42 3.22
N GLU A 187 21.92 24.66 2.66
CA GLU A 187 22.21 25.82 1.82
C GLU A 187 22.98 25.42 0.55
N TYR A 188 22.44 25.82 -0.60
CA TYR A 188 22.98 25.45 -1.90
C TYR A 188 23.01 26.66 -2.82
N VAL A 189 24.12 26.78 -3.55
CA VAL A 189 24.33 27.84 -4.53
C VAL A 189 24.35 27.27 -5.95
N VAL A 190 23.80 28.04 -6.88
CA VAL A 190 23.88 27.78 -8.33
C VAL A 190 24.17 29.11 -9.03
N SER A 191 24.82 29.04 -10.19
CA SER A 191 25.02 30.22 -11.03
C SER A 191 23.98 30.27 -12.14
N THR A 192 23.50 31.46 -12.48
CA THR A 192 22.67 31.64 -13.67
C THR A 192 23.45 31.36 -14.95
N ASP A 193 22.78 30.82 -15.95
CA ASP A 193 23.36 30.57 -17.28
C ASP A 193 23.43 31.85 -18.13
N ALA A 194 23.72 31.74 -19.43
CA ALA A 194 23.78 32.90 -20.34
C ALA A 194 22.43 33.61 -20.53
N ASN A 195 21.32 32.93 -20.23
CA ASN A 195 19.96 33.46 -20.31
C ASN A 195 19.44 33.93 -18.94
N GLY A 196 20.30 33.98 -17.92
CA GLY A 196 19.92 34.40 -16.57
C GLY A 196 19.09 33.34 -15.83
N ASP A 197 19.00 32.13 -16.35
CA ASP A 197 18.20 31.06 -15.79
C ASP A 197 19.01 30.27 -14.75
N PHE A 198 18.36 29.87 -13.66
CA PHE A 198 18.92 28.94 -12.68
C PHE A 198 18.02 27.72 -12.50
N SER A 199 18.60 26.59 -12.10
CA SER A 199 17.86 25.37 -11.78
C SER A 199 18.55 24.55 -10.70
N MET A 200 17.77 23.99 -9.79
CA MET A 200 18.24 23.13 -8.71
C MET A 200 17.28 21.96 -8.49
N PRO A 201 17.75 20.69 -8.50
CA PRO A 201 16.93 19.56 -8.09
C PRO A 201 16.48 19.72 -6.63
N TYR A 202 15.25 19.33 -6.31
CA TYR A 202 14.70 19.39 -4.98
C TYR A 202 13.93 18.11 -4.66
N THR A 203 14.33 17.42 -3.60
CA THR A 203 13.64 16.23 -3.07
C THR A 203 12.78 16.66 -1.89
N THR A 204 11.47 16.43 -1.99
CA THR A 204 10.53 16.81 -0.94
C THR A 204 10.72 16.00 0.36
N PRO A 205 10.42 16.59 1.53
CA PRO A 205 10.34 15.87 2.80
C PRO A 205 9.44 14.65 2.70
N HIS A 206 9.78 13.56 3.41
CA HIS A 206 8.89 12.40 3.53
C HIS A 206 7.62 12.69 4.33
N GLN A 207 7.65 13.73 5.17
CA GLN A 207 6.51 14.13 5.98
C GLN A 207 5.56 15.03 5.18
N PRO A 208 4.25 14.79 5.25
CA PRO A 208 3.25 15.70 4.70
C PRO A 208 3.26 17.06 5.40
N GLY A 209 2.99 18.13 4.65
CA GLY A 209 2.95 19.47 5.18
C GLY A 209 3.23 20.56 4.14
N THR A 210 3.25 21.80 4.62
CA THR A 210 3.64 22.96 3.81
C THR A 210 5.06 23.36 4.14
N TYR A 211 5.89 23.44 3.11
CA TYR A 211 7.29 23.83 3.17
C TYR A 211 7.49 25.10 2.33
N GLN A 212 8.58 25.80 2.56
CA GLN A 212 8.94 27.00 1.82
C GLN A 212 10.27 26.79 1.12
N VAL A 213 10.37 27.32 -0.09
CA VAL A 213 11.61 27.47 -0.85
C VAL A 213 11.86 28.96 -0.98
N THR A 214 12.93 29.46 -0.38
CA THR A 214 13.36 30.84 -0.51
C THR A 214 14.55 30.90 -1.45
N VAL A 215 14.42 31.68 -2.51
CA VAL A 215 15.46 31.94 -3.50
C VAL A 215 15.94 33.37 -3.33
N MET A 216 17.25 33.59 -3.33
CA MET A 216 17.88 34.90 -3.15
C MET A 216 18.96 35.11 -4.20
N SER A 217 19.03 36.31 -4.77
CA SER A 217 20.11 36.75 -5.66
C SER A 217 20.25 38.26 -5.50
N ASP A 218 21.48 38.74 -5.32
CA ASP A 218 21.81 40.15 -5.54
C ASP A 218 20.92 41.19 -4.81
N GLY A 219 20.55 40.95 -3.56
CA GLY A 219 19.71 41.85 -2.74
C GLY A 219 18.21 41.64 -2.89
N VAL A 220 17.76 40.72 -3.75
CA VAL A 220 16.34 40.38 -3.93
C VAL A 220 16.05 38.94 -3.56
N SER A 221 14.85 38.70 -3.04
CA SER A 221 14.39 37.39 -2.62
C SER A 221 12.98 37.09 -3.10
N SER A 222 12.70 35.81 -3.28
CA SER A 222 11.38 35.27 -3.59
C SER A 222 11.16 34.00 -2.78
N THR A 223 9.93 33.78 -2.30
CA THR A 223 9.58 32.61 -1.51
C THR A 223 8.37 31.93 -2.09
N GLU A 224 8.50 30.63 -2.35
CA GLU A 224 7.46 29.78 -2.91
C GLU A 224 7.06 28.68 -1.94
N SER A 225 5.75 28.43 -1.84
CA SER A 225 5.21 27.36 -1.00
C SER A 225 5.15 26.03 -1.74
N VAL A 226 5.60 24.99 -1.05
CA VAL A 226 5.56 23.59 -1.51
C VAL A 226 4.65 22.80 -0.59
N ILE A 227 3.62 22.17 -1.15
CA ILE A 227 2.71 21.32 -0.37
C ILE A 227 3.04 19.85 -0.67
N VAL A 228 3.37 19.11 0.38
CA VAL A 228 3.56 17.66 0.35
C VAL A 228 2.32 17.00 0.92
N TRP A 229 1.66 16.19 0.11
CA TRP A 229 0.38 15.59 0.45
C TRP A 229 0.52 14.18 1.04
N SER A 230 -0.31 13.89 2.05
CA SER A 230 -0.45 12.53 2.59
C SER A 230 -1.14 11.62 1.56
N PRO A 231 -0.58 10.43 1.28
CA PRO A 231 -1.29 9.41 0.51
C PRO A 231 -2.55 8.94 1.23
N LYS A 232 -3.61 8.67 0.46
CA LYS A 232 -4.87 8.12 0.91
C LYS A 232 -5.12 6.78 0.23
N LEU A 233 -5.32 5.74 1.03
CA LEU A 233 -5.66 4.41 0.57
C LEU A 233 -7.16 4.15 0.80
N GLN A 234 -7.81 3.58 -0.21
CA GLN A 234 -9.16 3.05 -0.13
C GLN A 234 -9.12 1.55 -0.37
N LEU A 235 -9.98 0.82 0.32
CA LEU A 235 -10.10 -0.63 0.24
C LEU A 235 -11.57 -1.01 0.21
N GLN A 236 -11.93 -1.92 -0.69
CA GLN A 236 -13.28 -2.41 -0.87
C GLN A 236 -13.27 -3.92 -1.17
N VAL A 237 -14.34 -4.57 -0.74
CA VAL A 237 -14.71 -5.95 -1.07
C VAL A 237 -16.01 -5.90 -1.85
N ASN A 238 -16.27 -6.83 -2.77
CA ASN A 238 -17.54 -6.77 -3.52
C ASN A 238 -18.72 -7.21 -2.64
N THR A 239 -18.48 -8.15 -1.73
CA THR A 239 -19.47 -8.77 -0.87
C THR A 239 -19.07 -8.60 0.59
N SER A 240 -20.03 -8.20 1.43
CA SER A 240 -19.81 -8.12 2.88
C SER A 240 -19.94 -9.47 3.57
N THR A 241 -20.47 -10.48 2.87
CA THR A 241 -20.77 -11.80 3.42
C THR A 241 -20.35 -12.90 2.45
N LEU A 242 -19.65 -13.92 2.93
CA LEU A 242 -19.25 -15.11 2.18
C LEU A 242 -19.57 -16.38 2.95
N GLU A 243 -19.81 -17.48 2.24
CA GLU A 243 -19.80 -18.81 2.84
C GLU A 243 -18.38 -19.40 2.88
N PHE A 244 -18.20 -20.51 3.57
CA PHE A 244 -16.91 -21.21 3.67
C PHE A 244 -16.30 -21.49 2.29
N GLY A 245 -15.00 -21.23 2.15
CA GLY A 245 -14.26 -21.46 0.91
C GLY A 245 -14.65 -20.57 -0.27
N GLN A 246 -15.72 -19.76 -0.17
CA GLN A 246 -16.04 -18.80 -1.22
C GLN A 246 -14.96 -17.73 -1.32
N SER A 247 -14.83 -17.19 -2.52
CA SER A 247 -13.84 -16.16 -2.82
C SER A 247 -14.52 -14.83 -3.14
N ASP A 248 -13.86 -13.74 -2.78
CA ASP A 248 -14.25 -12.39 -3.19
C ASP A 248 -13.06 -11.62 -3.75
N ASN A 249 -13.37 -10.65 -4.60
CA ASN A 249 -12.40 -9.72 -5.12
C ASN A 249 -12.19 -8.59 -4.11
N VAL A 250 -10.93 -8.41 -3.71
CA VAL A 250 -10.50 -7.29 -2.88
C VAL A 250 -9.83 -6.29 -3.79
N SER A 251 -10.34 -5.07 -3.82
CA SER A 251 -9.77 -4.01 -4.64
C SER A 251 -9.65 -2.71 -3.88
N GLY A 252 -8.89 -1.77 -4.42
CA GLY A 252 -8.75 -0.47 -3.81
C GLY A 252 -8.03 0.52 -4.70
N GLN A 253 -7.90 1.74 -4.20
CA GLN A 253 -7.24 2.83 -4.90
C GLN A 253 -6.31 3.59 -3.95
N LEU A 254 -5.11 3.90 -4.43
CA LEU A 254 -4.16 4.77 -3.75
C LEU A 254 -4.08 6.11 -4.50
N THR A 255 -4.31 7.20 -3.76
CA THR A 255 -4.30 8.57 -4.31
C THR A 255 -3.49 9.53 -3.44
N SER A 256 -3.02 10.64 -4.00
CA SER A 256 -2.48 11.80 -3.28
C SER A 256 -3.09 13.07 -3.85
N ASN A 257 -3.72 13.88 -3.00
CA ASN A 257 -4.52 15.03 -3.43
C ASN A 257 -5.52 14.72 -4.57
N GLY A 258 -6.15 13.54 -4.52
CA GLY A 258 -7.06 13.05 -5.57
C GLY A 258 -6.37 12.60 -6.87
N THR A 259 -5.05 12.75 -7.00
CA THR A 259 -4.28 12.22 -8.14
C THR A 259 -3.90 10.75 -7.86
N PRO A 260 -4.13 9.82 -8.80
CA PRO A 260 -3.75 8.42 -8.61
C PRO A 260 -2.23 8.21 -8.53
N LEU A 261 -1.82 7.25 -7.70
CA LEU A 261 -0.41 6.92 -7.50
C LEU A 261 -0.07 5.56 -8.12
N ALA A 262 0.62 5.57 -9.25
CA ALA A 262 1.05 4.38 -9.97
C ALA A 262 2.34 3.78 -9.40
N ASN A 263 2.56 2.50 -9.70
CA ASN A 263 3.78 1.75 -9.37
C ASN A 263 4.10 1.72 -7.86
N GLN A 264 3.10 1.85 -7.00
CA GLN A 264 3.26 1.76 -5.55
C GLN A 264 2.98 0.35 -5.06
N THR A 265 3.84 -0.18 -4.21
CA THR A 265 3.65 -1.48 -3.58
C THR A 265 2.63 -1.39 -2.46
N ILE A 266 1.60 -2.25 -2.51
CA ILE A 266 0.60 -2.45 -1.46
C ILE A 266 0.73 -3.87 -0.93
N THR A 267 0.81 -4.01 0.39
CA THR A 267 0.78 -5.29 1.11
C THR A 267 -0.62 -5.51 1.68
N LEU A 268 -1.19 -6.68 1.45
CA LEU A 268 -2.48 -7.10 1.97
C LEU A 268 -2.32 -8.19 3.02
N ALA A 269 -3.19 -8.16 4.03
CA ALA A 269 -3.30 -9.19 5.06
C ALA A 269 -4.76 -9.37 5.48
N ALA A 270 -5.11 -10.55 5.99
CA ALA A 270 -6.40 -10.83 6.60
C ALA A 270 -6.22 -11.46 7.99
N THR A 271 -7.17 -11.24 8.90
CA THR A 271 -7.18 -11.87 10.23
C THR A 271 -7.54 -13.36 10.19
N GLY A 272 -8.00 -13.87 9.04
CA GLY A 272 -8.29 -15.26 8.73
C GLY A 272 -8.58 -15.42 7.24
N GLY A 273 -8.68 -16.66 6.76
CA GLY A 273 -8.75 -16.95 5.32
C GLY A 273 -7.39 -16.81 4.62
N THR A 274 -7.41 -16.69 3.30
CA THR A 274 -6.19 -16.46 2.50
C THR A 274 -6.38 -15.31 1.52
N ILE A 275 -5.33 -14.53 1.28
CA ILE A 275 -5.29 -13.50 0.24
C ILE A 275 -4.19 -13.86 -0.75
N SER A 276 -4.50 -13.78 -2.05
CA SER A 276 -3.52 -13.97 -3.12
C SER A 276 -3.74 -13.00 -4.28
N PRO A 277 -2.70 -12.28 -4.73
CA PRO A 277 -1.38 -12.16 -4.09
C PRO A 277 -1.44 -11.29 -2.82
N THR A 278 -0.54 -11.53 -1.86
CA THR A 278 -0.41 -10.70 -0.63
C THR A 278 0.34 -9.39 -0.86
N THR A 279 0.95 -9.22 -2.02
CA THR A 279 1.63 -7.99 -2.43
C THR A 279 1.29 -7.68 -3.87
N VAL A 280 0.86 -6.45 -4.12
CA VAL A 280 0.42 -5.96 -5.43
C VAL A 280 1.05 -4.61 -5.71
N THR A 281 1.09 -4.22 -6.98
CA THR A 281 1.54 -2.89 -7.39
C THR A 281 0.38 -2.14 -8.01
N THR A 282 0.23 -0.86 -7.68
CA THR A 282 -0.83 -0.02 -8.25
C THR A 282 -0.60 0.27 -9.73
N ASP A 283 -1.68 0.25 -10.51
CA ASP A 283 -1.66 0.59 -11.94
C ASP A 283 -1.60 2.11 -12.18
N ALA A 284 -1.68 2.54 -13.45
CA ALA A 284 -1.68 3.96 -13.84
C ALA A 284 -2.84 4.78 -13.22
N ASN A 285 -3.93 4.12 -12.84
CA ASN A 285 -5.09 4.72 -12.18
C ASN A 285 -5.03 4.56 -10.65
N GLY A 286 -3.88 4.18 -10.09
CA GLY A 286 -3.68 3.96 -8.67
C GLY A 286 -4.45 2.75 -8.13
N MET A 287 -4.99 1.89 -8.99
CA MET A 287 -5.84 0.78 -8.61
C MET A 287 -5.00 -0.46 -8.29
N PHE A 288 -5.47 -1.26 -7.35
CA PHE A 288 -4.91 -2.58 -7.04
C PHE A 288 -6.02 -3.60 -6.79
N GLN A 289 -5.68 -4.89 -6.94
CA GLN A 289 -6.62 -5.98 -6.81
C GLN A 289 -5.95 -7.27 -6.34
N ALA A 290 -6.64 -8.03 -5.48
CA ALA A 290 -6.27 -9.39 -5.05
C ALA A 290 -7.54 -10.23 -4.82
N THR A 291 -7.40 -11.53 -4.65
CA THR A 291 -8.49 -12.44 -4.30
C THR A 291 -8.40 -12.83 -2.84
N TYR A 292 -9.50 -12.71 -2.10
CA TYR A 292 -9.67 -13.26 -0.76
C TYR A 292 -10.45 -14.56 -0.84
N VAL A 293 -10.05 -15.58 -0.07
CA VAL A 293 -10.78 -16.84 0.10
C VAL A 293 -11.16 -16.99 1.57
N ALA A 294 -12.45 -17.15 1.83
CA ALA A 294 -13.01 -17.28 3.18
C ALA A 294 -12.49 -18.56 3.88
N PRO A 295 -12.14 -18.49 5.18
CA PRO A 295 -11.84 -19.66 5.99
C PRO A 295 -13.10 -20.48 6.29
N ASN A 296 -12.90 -21.67 6.85
CA ASN A 296 -13.97 -22.61 7.19
C ASN A 296 -14.38 -22.45 8.66
N THR A 297 -14.41 -21.21 9.13
CA THR A 297 -14.80 -20.88 10.50
C THR A 297 -15.67 -19.64 10.42
N PRO A 298 -16.89 -19.68 10.94
CA PRO A 298 -17.79 -18.53 10.87
C PRO A 298 -17.23 -17.40 11.73
N GLY A 299 -17.39 -16.16 11.29
CA GLY A 299 -16.84 -15.01 12.01
C GLY A 299 -16.70 -13.76 11.16
N SER A 300 -16.19 -12.71 11.78
CA SER A 300 -15.89 -11.45 11.11
C SER A 300 -14.39 -11.36 10.89
N TYR A 301 -13.96 -11.18 9.64
CA TYR A 301 -12.56 -11.15 9.24
C TYR A 301 -12.22 -9.79 8.64
N THR A 302 -11.15 -9.18 9.14
CA THR A 302 -10.67 -7.88 8.68
C THR A 302 -9.59 -8.07 7.64
N ILE A 303 -9.76 -7.45 6.48
CA ILE A 303 -8.75 -7.32 5.45
C ILE A 303 -8.10 -5.94 5.60
N THR A 304 -6.77 -5.92 5.66
CA THR A 304 -5.97 -4.71 5.76
C THR A 304 -5.10 -4.57 4.51
N ALA A 305 -5.08 -3.37 3.93
CA ALA A 305 -4.13 -2.97 2.91
C ALA A 305 -3.20 -1.88 3.47
N GLN A 306 -1.90 -1.98 3.19
CA GLN A 306 -0.87 -1.04 3.64
C GLN A 306 0.10 -0.71 2.52
N GLY A 307 0.44 0.57 2.36
CA GLY A 307 1.40 1.03 1.36
C GLY A 307 1.57 2.55 1.40
N ALA A 308 2.70 3.06 0.92
CA ALA A 308 3.00 4.50 0.89
C ALA A 308 2.78 5.23 2.25
N GLY A 309 3.06 4.55 3.37
CA GLY A 309 2.90 5.11 4.72
C GLY A 309 1.44 5.28 5.18
N THR A 310 0.47 4.70 4.47
CA THR A 310 -0.97 4.76 4.79
C THR A 310 -1.59 3.35 4.83
N SER A 311 -2.77 3.23 5.43
CA SER A 311 -3.48 1.96 5.57
C SER A 311 -4.99 2.13 5.42
N ALA A 312 -5.65 1.05 5.01
CA ALA A 312 -7.10 0.96 4.89
C ALA A 312 -7.56 -0.44 5.30
N GLN A 313 -8.80 -0.54 5.77
CA GLN A 313 -9.39 -1.79 6.23
C GLN A 313 -10.80 -1.98 5.66
N SER A 314 -11.17 -3.24 5.45
CA SER A 314 -12.52 -3.67 5.13
C SER A 314 -12.82 -4.97 5.88
N THR A 315 -14.09 -5.33 6.00
CA THR A 315 -14.51 -6.49 6.79
C THR A 315 -15.41 -7.38 5.94
N ILE A 316 -15.17 -8.69 6.02
CA ILE A 316 -16.04 -9.73 5.46
C ILE A 316 -16.57 -10.56 6.62
N VAL A 317 -17.87 -10.77 6.65
CA VAL A 317 -18.52 -11.75 7.52
C VAL A 317 -18.53 -13.09 6.79
N VAL A 318 -18.01 -14.12 7.44
CA VAL A 318 -18.07 -15.47 6.92
C VAL A 318 -19.13 -16.21 7.69
N THR A 319 -20.10 -16.72 6.95
CA THR A 319 -21.18 -17.54 7.50
C THR A 319 -20.94 -18.99 7.14
N GLU A 320 -21.40 -19.86 8.02
CA GLU A 320 -21.56 -21.25 7.65
C GLU A 320 -22.64 -21.35 6.55
N PRO A 321 -22.40 -22.10 5.45
CA PRO A 321 -23.46 -22.38 4.51
C PRO A 321 -24.58 -23.07 5.28
N PRO A 322 -25.84 -22.63 5.16
CA PRO A 322 -26.93 -23.27 5.88
C PRO A 322 -26.90 -24.76 5.56
N LEU A 323 -26.87 -25.61 6.58
CA LEU A 323 -27.30 -26.99 6.41
C LEU A 323 -28.67 -26.89 5.75
N SER A 324 -28.83 -27.44 4.54
CA SER A 324 -30.15 -27.55 3.94
C SER A 324 -31.03 -28.14 5.04
N LYS A 325 -32.08 -27.44 5.47
CA LYS A 325 -33.07 -28.01 6.40
C LYS A 325 -33.42 -29.37 5.82
N GLY A 326 -32.90 -30.44 6.42
CA GLY A 326 -32.69 -31.71 5.74
C GLY A 326 -33.98 -32.18 5.07
N PRO A 327 -34.04 -32.27 3.73
CA PRO A 327 -35.27 -32.69 3.07
C PRO A 327 -35.40 -34.22 3.06
N VAL A 328 -34.40 -34.97 3.56
CA VAL A 328 -34.45 -36.43 3.82
C VAL A 328 -35.74 -36.83 4.54
N MET A 329 -36.13 -36.07 5.56
CA MET A 329 -37.34 -36.34 6.36
C MET A 329 -38.58 -35.58 5.87
N ASN A 330 -38.49 -34.78 4.81
CA ASN A 330 -39.65 -34.08 4.28
C ASN A 330 -40.68 -35.08 3.76
N ASN A 331 -41.95 -34.83 4.09
CA ASN A 331 -43.08 -35.71 3.80
C ASN A 331 -43.02 -37.08 4.48
N MET A 332 -42.00 -37.35 5.32
CA MET A 332 -42.03 -38.47 6.26
C MET A 332 -42.98 -38.12 7.42
N PRO A 333 -43.75 -39.09 7.95
CA PRO A 333 -44.52 -38.91 9.17
C PRO A 333 -43.62 -38.45 10.33
N SER A 334 -44.14 -37.68 11.28
CA SER A 334 -43.37 -37.31 12.48
C SER A 334 -43.12 -38.49 13.42
N GLN A 335 -43.92 -39.56 13.30
CA GLN A 335 -43.77 -40.82 14.01
C GLN A 335 -44.17 -41.98 13.08
N TRP A 336 -43.40 -43.06 13.10
CA TRP A 336 -43.72 -44.30 12.39
C TRP A 336 -43.19 -45.50 13.17
N SER A 337 -43.74 -46.68 12.91
CA SER A 337 -43.25 -47.93 13.47
C SER A 337 -43.05 -48.94 12.36
N GLY A 338 -42.05 -49.79 12.49
CA GLY A 338 -41.79 -50.85 11.53
C GLY A 338 -41.00 -51.99 12.15
N ASP A 339 -41.14 -53.16 11.56
CA ASP A 339 -40.37 -54.33 11.96
C ASP A 339 -38.92 -54.10 11.53
N TRP A 340 -38.01 -54.09 12.50
CA TRP A 340 -36.58 -53.87 12.28
C TRP A 340 -36.25 -52.51 11.63
N ALA A 341 -37.10 -51.49 11.82
CA ALA A 341 -36.95 -50.19 11.17
C ALA A 341 -35.67 -49.40 11.55
N SER A 342 -34.89 -49.85 12.52
CA SER A 342 -33.50 -49.41 12.73
C SER A 342 -32.71 -50.54 13.37
N HIS A 343 -31.50 -50.81 12.89
CA HIS A 343 -30.68 -51.91 13.42
C HIS A 343 -29.72 -51.47 14.52
N MET A 344 -29.42 -50.18 14.55
CA MET A 344 -28.45 -49.59 15.45
C MET A 344 -28.90 -48.18 15.83
N TYR A 345 -28.27 -47.62 16.85
CA TYR A 345 -28.32 -46.19 17.12
C TYR A 345 -26.93 -45.57 17.18
N LEU A 346 -26.85 -44.29 16.85
CA LEU A 346 -25.64 -43.50 16.75
C LEU A 346 -25.25 -42.94 18.12
N THR A 347 -23.94 -42.91 18.35
CA THR A 347 -23.28 -42.37 19.53
C THR A 347 -22.06 -41.55 19.09
N ASN A 348 -21.55 -40.68 19.97
CA ASN A 348 -20.45 -39.77 19.64
C ASN A 348 -20.71 -38.89 18.42
N LEU A 349 -21.96 -38.46 18.21
CA LEU A 349 -22.29 -37.47 17.18
C LEU A 349 -21.55 -36.15 17.47
N PRO A 350 -21.00 -35.49 16.43
CA PRO A 350 -20.28 -34.24 16.62
C PRO A 350 -21.19 -33.11 17.09
N SER A 351 -20.58 -32.10 17.72
CA SER A 351 -21.31 -30.92 18.17
C SER A 351 -21.92 -30.19 16.97
N GLY A 352 -23.22 -29.89 17.05
CA GLY A 352 -23.96 -29.26 15.95
C GLY A 352 -24.60 -30.25 14.96
N ALA A 353 -24.44 -31.56 15.18
CA ALA A 353 -25.17 -32.56 14.39
C ALA A 353 -26.69 -32.38 14.56
N GLN A 354 -27.39 -32.32 13.42
CA GLN A 354 -28.84 -32.32 13.37
C GLN A 354 -29.33 -33.77 13.45
N ILE A 355 -30.03 -34.13 14.52
CA ILE A 355 -30.68 -35.44 14.63
C ILE A 355 -31.93 -35.41 13.77
N LEU A 356 -32.00 -36.32 12.79
CA LEU A 356 -33.10 -36.40 11.84
C LEU A 356 -34.20 -37.37 12.29
N ALA A 357 -33.79 -38.44 12.97
CA ALA A 357 -34.70 -39.46 13.50
C ALA A 357 -34.12 -40.18 14.73
N THR A 358 -35.01 -40.71 15.58
CA THR A 358 -34.66 -41.46 16.80
C THR A 358 -35.54 -42.68 17.00
N ASN A 359 -35.01 -43.72 17.63
CA ASN A 359 -35.78 -44.76 18.33
C ASN A 359 -35.84 -44.39 19.83
N GLY A 360 -36.98 -43.90 20.31
CA GLY A 360 -37.04 -43.25 21.62
C GLY A 360 -36.09 -42.05 21.71
N SER A 361 -35.11 -42.08 22.60
CA SER A 361 -34.08 -41.03 22.74
C SER A 361 -32.78 -41.31 21.98
N GLN A 362 -32.70 -42.43 21.27
CA GLN A 362 -31.48 -42.89 20.63
C GLN A 362 -31.48 -42.46 19.15
N PRO A 363 -30.50 -41.67 18.68
CA PRO A 363 -30.45 -41.21 17.29
C PRO A 363 -30.23 -42.37 16.32
N THR A 364 -30.99 -42.42 15.23
CA THR A 364 -30.84 -43.45 14.18
C THR A 364 -30.42 -42.82 12.85
N ALA A 365 -30.76 -41.54 12.63
CA ALA A 365 -30.25 -40.75 11.50
C ALA A 365 -29.80 -39.35 11.96
N ALA A 366 -28.71 -38.87 11.41
CA ALA A 366 -28.15 -37.54 11.69
C ALA A 366 -27.48 -36.92 10.46
N TYR A 367 -27.45 -35.59 10.45
CA TYR A 367 -26.81 -34.80 9.41
C TYR A 367 -25.89 -33.75 10.02
N PHE A 368 -24.65 -33.66 9.56
CA PHE A 368 -23.66 -32.76 10.15
C PHE A 368 -22.57 -32.35 9.15
N ARG A 369 -21.85 -31.28 9.49
CA ARG A 369 -20.64 -30.85 8.77
C ARG A 369 -19.42 -31.58 9.30
N TYR A 370 -18.51 -31.91 8.40
CA TYR A 370 -17.19 -32.39 8.76
C TYR A 370 -16.12 -31.76 7.86
N GLY A 371 -15.34 -30.83 8.42
CA GLY A 371 -14.50 -29.92 7.65
C GLY A 371 -15.30 -29.13 6.61
N ASN A 372 -14.89 -29.16 5.34
CA ASN A 372 -15.59 -28.50 4.24
C ASN A 372 -16.75 -29.32 3.67
N GLY A 373 -16.86 -30.58 4.07
CA GLY A 373 -17.84 -31.52 3.57
C GLY A 373 -19.09 -31.58 4.43
N GLN A 374 -19.88 -32.62 4.16
CA GLN A 374 -21.08 -32.91 4.91
C GLN A 374 -21.31 -34.42 4.93
N VAL A 375 -21.92 -34.88 6.01
CA VAL A 375 -22.20 -36.29 6.25
C VAL A 375 -23.67 -36.42 6.61
N LEU A 376 -24.39 -37.17 5.80
CA LEU A 376 -25.65 -37.80 6.20
C LEU A 376 -25.29 -39.21 6.67
N VAL A 377 -25.63 -39.54 7.91
CA VAL A 377 -25.46 -40.88 8.45
C VAL A 377 -26.81 -41.40 8.87
N ASP A 378 -27.11 -42.64 8.51
CA ASP A 378 -28.26 -43.35 9.02
C ASP A 378 -27.90 -44.82 9.27
N THR A 379 -28.60 -45.42 10.23
CA THR A 379 -28.42 -46.82 10.64
C THR A 379 -29.51 -47.70 10.06
N GLN A 380 -29.83 -47.48 8.77
CA GLN A 380 -30.94 -48.10 8.08
C GLN A 380 -32.27 -47.74 8.77
N THR A 381 -32.52 -46.43 8.92
CA THR A 381 -33.62 -45.85 9.73
C THR A 381 -35.04 -46.11 9.15
N VAL A 382 -35.13 -46.99 8.17
CA VAL A 382 -36.33 -47.41 7.44
C VAL A 382 -36.05 -48.79 6.80
N GLU A 383 -36.34 -49.91 7.50
CA GLU A 383 -36.18 -51.29 6.95
C GLU A 383 -37.51 -51.98 6.51
N PHE A 384 -37.33 -52.94 5.59
CA PHE A 384 -38.12 -53.79 4.69
C PHE A 384 -39.52 -54.31 5.04
N TYR A 385 -39.98 -54.44 6.29
CA TYR A 385 -41.25 -55.14 6.55
C TYR A 385 -42.39 -54.20 6.97
N TYR A 386 -43.08 -53.61 5.99
CA TYR A 386 -44.51 -53.33 6.16
C TYR A 386 -45.29 -53.38 4.84
N ASN A 387 -46.48 -53.96 4.94
CA ASN A 387 -47.28 -54.47 3.85
C ASN A 387 -48.21 -53.38 3.26
N SER A 388 -47.69 -52.21 2.84
CA SER A 388 -48.36 -51.22 1.95
C SER A 388 -47.64 -49.85 1.95
N ASP A 389 -47.12 -49.42 0.80
CA ASP A 389 -46.87 -48.04 0.31
C ASP A 389 -45.74 -47.09 0.83
N SER A 390 -44.98 -46.56 -0.15
CA SER A 390 -44.39 -45.21 -0.38
C SER A 390 -43.23 -44.57 0.43
N TRP A 391 -42.98 -44.85 1.71
CA TRP A 391 -42.07 -44.01 2.53
C TRP A 391 -40.58 -44.37 2.48
N ALA A 392 -40.19 -45.65 2.41
CA ALA A 392 -38.77 -46.04 2.19
C ALA A 392 -38.23 -45.53 0.85
N THR A 393 -39.07 -45.57 -0.18
CA THR A 393 -38.80 -44.87 -1.44
C THR A 393 -38.76 -43.36 -1.26
N THR A 394 -39.51 -42.78 -0.31
CA THR A 394 -39.53 -41.33 -0.07
C THR A 394 -38.23 -40.84 0.54
N GLU A 395 -37.69 -41.52 1.56
CA GLU A 395 -36.38 -41.18 2.14
C GLU A 395 -35.27 -41.21 1.08
N TRP A 396 -35.13 -42.33 0.36
CA TRP A 396 -34.14 -42.44 -0.71
C TRP A 396 -34.37 -41.46 -1.85
N ASN A 397 -35.63 -41.19 -2.23
CA ASN A 397 -35.94 -40.14 -3.21
C ASN A 397 -35.53 -38.77 -2.71
N ASN A 398 -35.72 -38.47 -1.42
CA ASN A 398 -35.29 -37.21 -0.83
C ASN A 398 -33.76 -37.13 -0.81
N ILE A 399 -33.05 -38.16 -0.34
CA ILE A 399 -31.57 -38.24 -0.41
C ILE A 399 -31.07 -37.97 -1.83
N ILE A 400 -31.68 -38.62 -2.82
CA ILE A 400 -31.38 -38.41 -4.24
C ILE A 400 -31.61 -36.95 -4.66
N ASN A 401 -32.79 -36.40 -4.36
CA ASN A 401 -33.17 -35.06 -4.79
C ASN A 401 -32.37 -33.95 -4.10
N ASP A 402 -31.90 -34.20 -2.88
CA ASP A 402 -31.30 -33.17 -2.03
C ASP A 402 -29.77 -33.19 -2.08
N PHE A 403 -29.18 -34.39 -2.19
CA PHE A 403 -27.73 -34.58 -2.12
C PHE A 403 -27.12 -35.04 -3.44
N LEU A 404 -27.80 -35.91 -4.18
CA LEU A 404 -27.20 -36.53 -5.37
C LEU A 404 -27.42 -35.68 -6.63
N VAL A 405 -28.68 -35.39 -6.97
CA VAL A 405 -29.05 -34.66 -8.20
C VAL A 405 -28.50 -33.24 -8.25
N PRO A 406 -28.60 -32.41 -7.18
CA PRO A 406 -28.12 -31.02 -7.22
C PRO A 406 -26.60 -30.91 -7.26
N SER A 407 -25.88 -31.93 -6.79
CA SER A 407 -24.41 -31.88 -6.74
C SER A 407 -23.79 -31.72 -8.12
N HIS A 408 -24.41 -32.32 -9.16
CA HIS A 408 -23.85 -32.48 -10.51
C HIS A 408 -22.44 -33.08 -10.55
N LYS A 409 -21.92 -33.58 -9.42
CA LYS A 409 -20.59 -34.15 -9.29
C LYS A 409 -20.64 -35.66 -9.55
N PRO A 410 -19.53 -36.29 -9.96
CA PRO A 410 -19.46 -37.74 -10.07
C PRO A 410 -19.80 -38.40 -8.72
N VAL A 411 -20.59 -39.47 -8.76
CA VAL A 411 -21.01 -40.25 -7.59
C VAL A 411 -20.28 -41.59 -7.58
N LEU A 412 -19.74 -41.98 -6.43
CA LEU A 412 -19.22 -43.31 -6.16
C LEU A 412 -20.18 -44.03 -5.21
N LEU A 413 -20.65 -45.20 -5.62
CA LEU A 413 -21.48 -46.09 -4.81
C LEU A 413 -20.62 -47.26 -4.33
N LEU A 414 -20.48 -47.40 -3.01
CA LEU A 414 -19.76 -48.48 -2.35
C LEU A 414 -20.77 -49.53 -1.90
N ASN A 415 -20.73 -50.71 -2.54
CA ASN A 415 -21.69 -51.79 -2.29
C ASN A 415 -21.12 -53.16 -2.72
N ASP A 416 -21.24 -54.18 -1.86
CA ASP A 416 -20.88 -55.59 -2.14
C ASP A 416 -22.09 -56.53 -2.32
N GLY A 417 -23.31 -55.99 -2.32
CA GLY A 417 -24.48 -56.66 -2.89
C GLY A 417 -24.97 -57.88 -2.11
N ALA A 418 -24.99 -57.84 -0.78
CA ALA A 418 -25.75 -58.82 -0.02
C ALA A 418 -27.24 -58.65 -0.38
N GLY A 419 -27.76 -59.52 -1.25
CA GLY A 419 -29.10 -59.41 -1.88
C GLY A 419 -30.29 -59.58 -0.92
N TRP A 420 -30.27 -58.90 0.22
CA TRP A 420 -31.34 -58.84 1.19
C TRP A 420 -32.17 -57.57 0.98
N GLY A 421 -33.44 -57.76 0.66
CA GLY A 421 -34.48 -56.74 0.81
C GLY A 421 -34.39 -55.49 -0.08
N SER A 422 -34.67 -54.33 0.52
CA SER A 422 -34.81 -53.02 -0.12
C SER A 422 -33.48 -52.35 -0.51
N ASN A 423 -32.33 -52.88 -0.13
CA ASN A 423 -31.02 -52.28 -0.46
C ASN A 423 -30.72 -52.37 -1.96
N GLN A 424 -31.13 -53.47 -2.60
CA GLN A 424 -31.13 -53.52 -4.06
C GLN A 424 -32.02 -52.42 -4.67
N GLN A 425 -33.09 -51.98 -3.98
CA GLN A 425 -33.95 -50.89 -4.42
C GLN A 425 -33.29 -49.52 -4.20
N ALA A 426 -32.55 -49.32 -3.11
CA ALA A 426 -31.76 -48.12 -2.85
C ALA A 426 -30.66 -47.93 -3.92
N VAL A 427 -29.88 -48.98 -4.16
CA VAL A 427 -28.89 -49.05 -5.25
C VAL A 427 -29.54 -48.77 -6.59
N SER A 428 -30.66 -49.43 -6.90
CA SER A 428 -31.40 -49.22 -8.15
C SER A 428 -32.01 -47.80 -8.24
N ALA A 429 -32.30 -47.14 -7.12
CA ALA A 429 -32.78 -45.77 -7.09
C ALA A 429 -31.65 -44.79 -7.40
N VAL A 430 -30.47 -44.98 -6.79
CA VAL A 430 -29.26 -44.21 -7.09
C VAL A 430 -28.85 -44.37 -8.55
N GLU A 431 -28.80 -45.60 -9.08
CA GLU A 431 -28.44 -45.88 -10.48
C GLU A 431 -29.44 -45.26 -11.46
N ARG A 432 -30.74 -45.31 -11.17
CA ARG A 432 -31.76 -44.68 -12.02
C ARG A 432 -31.66 -43.15 -12.02
N ALA A 433 -31.38 -42.57 -10.85
CA ALA A 433 -31.27 -41.12 -10.73
C ALA A 433 -29.96 -40.58 -11.29
N ILE A 434 -28.86 -41.31 -11.10
CA ILE A 434 -27.52 -40.95 -11.55
C ILE A 434 -26.93 -42.12 -12.36
N PRO A 435 -27.29 -42.25 -13.66
CA PRO A 435 -26.80 -43.36 -14.50
C PRO A 435 -25.27 -43.40 -14.69
N SER A 436 -24.58 -42.31 -14.36
CA SER A 436 -23.12 -42.21 -14.38
C SER A 436 -22.44 -42.55 -13.04
N ALA A 437 -23.20 -42.99 -12.04
CA ALA A 437 -22.62 -43.41 -10.76
C ALA A 437 -21.66 -44.58 -10.98
N THR A 438 -20.44 -44.47 -10.44
CA THR A 438 -19.47 -45.57 -10.48
C THR A 438 -19.72 -46.49 -9.30
N GLN A 439 -19.82 -47.79 -9.53
CA GLN A 439 -19.86 -48.76 -8.44
C GLN A 439 -18.46 -49.27 -8.13
N SER A 440 -18.18 -49.42 -6.84
CA SER A 440 -16.99 -50.11 -6.36
C SER A 440 -17.34 -51.04 -5.21
N SER A 441 -16.71 -52.19 -5.24
CA SER A 441 -16.73 -53.15 -4.14
C SER A 441 -15.73 -52.74 -3.05
N LEU A 442 -15.99 -53.10 -1.80
CA LEU A 442 -15.01 -53.08 -0.69
C LEU A 442 -14.69 -54.50 -0.20
N SER A 443 -14.58 -55.46 -1.11
CA SER A 443 -14.09 -56.82 -0.82
C SER A 443 -12.61 -56.85 -0.41
N SER A 444 -11.88 -55.75 -0.61
CA SER A 444 -10.55 -55.47 -0.06
C SER A 444 -10.50 -54.06 0.54
N PRO A 445 -9.55 -53.75 1.46
CA PRO A 445 -9.43 -52.43 2.09
C PRO A 445 -8.77 -51.40 1.15
N SER A 446 -9.33 -51.25 -0.04
CA SER A 446 -8.85 -50.37 -1.09
C SER A 446 -10.03 -49.70 -1.78
N ILE A 447 -10.01 -48.38 -1.84
CA ILE A 447 -11.02 -47.57 -2.55
C ILE A 447 -10.37 -46.98 -3.82
N PRO A 448 -11.10 -46.80 -4.94
CA PRO A 448 -10.60 -46.05 -6.09
C PRO A 448 -10.18 -44.63 -5.71
N ASN A 449 -9.49 -43.93 -6.62
CA ASN A 449 -9.16 -42.52 -6.40
C ASN A 449 -10.45 -41.71 -6.13
N ILE A 450 -10.67 -41.32 -4.87
CA ILE A 450 -11.90 -40.69 -4.42
C ILE A 450 -11.99 -39.19 -4.73
N ASP A 451 -10.86 -38.55 -5.01
CA ASP A 451 -10.77 -37.10 -5.25
C ASP A 451 -11.55 -36.64 -6.51
N GLN A 452 -11.87 -37.57 -7.41
CA GLN A 452 -12.67 -37.29 -8.60
C GLN A 452 -14.19 -37.25 -8.33
N TYR A 453 -14.63 -37.76 -7.17
CA TYR A 453 -16.04 -37.84 -6.81
C TYR A 453 -16.42 -36.70 -5.87
N GLY A 454 -17.62 -36.16 -6.07
CA GLY A 454 -18.19 -35.16 -5.18
C GLY A 454 -19.05 -35.74 -4.07
N THR A 455 -19.62 -36.91 -4.33
CA THR A 455 -20.49 -37.61 -3.41
C THR A 455 -20.12 -39.08 -3.38
N ILE A 456 -20.03 -39.64 -2.19
CA ILE A 456 -19.83 -41.07 -1.95
C ILE A 456 -21.06 -41.56 -1.19
N VAL A 457 -21.63 -42.66 -1.66
CA VAL A 457 -22.74 -43.36 -1.01
C VAL A 457 -22.22 -44.71 -0.54
N VAL A 458 -22.31 -44.96 0.76
CA VAL A 458 -22.16 -46.30 1.36
C VAL A 458 -23.57 -46.86 1.49
N ASP A 459 -23.80 -48.02 0.88
CA ASP A 459 -25.10 -48.70 0.91
C ASP A 459 -25.27 -49.59 2.14
N ALA A 460 -26.52 -49.73 2.61
CA ALA A 460 -26.86 -50.48 3.82
C ALA A 460 -26.64 -52.00 3.65
N VAL A 461 -26.63 -52.70 4.79
CA VAL A 461 -26.58 -54.18 4.89
C VAL A 461 -25.47 -54.79 4.06
N GLN A 462 -24.26 -54.62 4.58
CA GLN A 462 -23.07 -55.18 3.98
C GLN A 462 -22.59 -56.39 4.80
N ASP A 463 -21.76 -57.23 4.20
CA ASP A 463 -21.17 -58.34 4.94
C ASP A 463 -20.08 -57.85 5.92
N SER A 464 -19.64 -58.74 6.81
CA SER A 464 -18.64 -58.40 7.81
C SER A 464 -17.27 -58.07 7.22
N TYR A 465 -16.96 -58.48 5.99
CA TYR A 465 -15.71 -58.12 5.30
C TYR A 465 -15.77 -56.68 4.80
N PHE A 466 -16.90 -56.27 4.22
CA PHE A 466 -17.12 -54.88 3.81
C PHE A 466 -16.99 -53.94 5.01
N ALA A 467 -17.65 -54.24 6.15
CA ALA A 467 -17.60 -53.40 7.34
C ALA A 467 -16.15 -53.23 7.86
N GLN A 468 -15.38 -54.32 7.91
CA GLN A 468 -13.96 -54.27 8.32
C GLN A 468 -13.07 -53.48 7.33
N ASN A 469 -13.36 -53.58 6.03
CA ASN A 469 -12.61 -52.86 5.01
C ASN A 469 -12.99 -51.36 4.99
N LEU A 470 -14.25 -51.04 5.27
CA LEU A 470 -14.76 -49.68 5.41
C LEU A 470 -14.06 -48.94 6.55
N GLU A 471 -13.89 -49.56 7.71
CA GLU A 471 -13.12 -48.99 8.82
C GLU A 471 -11.67 -48.67 8.42
N GLN A 472 -11.02 -49.56 7.66
CA GLN A 472 -9.64 -49.38 7.23
C GLN A 472 -9.46 -48.20 6.26
N ILE A 473 -10.48 -47.90 5.45
CA ILE A 473 -10.46 -46.76 4.52
C ILE A 473 -11.05 -45.48 5.13
N MET A 474 -11.63 -45.52 6.33
CA MET A 474 -12.26 -44.36 6.96
C MET A 474 -11.35 -43.13 7.05
N PRO A 475 -10.03 -43.22 7.36
CA PRO A 475 -9.15 -42.05 7.36
C PRO A 475 -9.03 -41.35 5.98
N GLN A 476 -9.17 -42.11 4.89
CA GLN A 476 -9.18 -41.56 3.54
C GLN A 476 -10.50 -40.83 3.27
N LEU A 477 -11.62 -41.45 3.68
CA LEU A 477 -12.94 -40.81 3.62
C LEU A 477 -12.99 -39.54 4.45
N ASP A 478 -12.47 -39.56 5.68
CA ASP A 478 -12.41 -38.39 6.58
C ASP A 478 -11.65 -37.24 5.92
N THR A 479 -10.48 -37.51 5.35
CA THR A 479 -9.68 -36.51 4.63
C THR A 479 -10.46 -35.95 3.43
N TRP A 480 -11.15 -36.81 2.68
CA TRP A 480 -11.94 -36.41 1.52
C TRP A 480 -13.17 -35.57 1.91
N ILE A 481 -13.91 -35.96 2.96
CA ILE A 481 -15.05 -35.18 3.49
C ILE A 481 -14.54 -33.82 3.96
N GLN A 482 -13.46 -33.77 4.74
CA GLN A 482 -12.88 -32.50 5.22
C GLN A 482 -12.48 -31.56 4.08
N ASN A 483 -12.22 -32.07 2.88
CA ASN A 483 -11.90 -31.31 1.68
C ASN A 483 -13.12 -30.96 0.79
N GLY A 484 -14.35 -31.23 1.23
CA GLY A 484 -15.58 -30.80 0.56
C GLY A 484 -16.42 -31.93 -0.03
N GLY A 485 -16.10 -33.18 0.29
CA GLY A 485 -16.89 -34.35 -0.07
C GLY A 485 -18.25 -34.41 0.64
N THR A 486 -19.26 -34.97 -0.03
CA THR A 486 -20.55 -35.33 0.60
C THR A 486 -20.61 -36.83 0.82
N LEU A 487 -20.62 -37.28 2.08
CA LEU A 487 -20.79 -38.69 2.39
C LEU A 487 -22.25 -38.97 2.77
N ILE A 488 -22.88 -39.91 2.08
CA ILE A 488 -24.12 -40.57 2.53
C ILE A 488 -23.70 -41.92 3.08
N PHE A 489 -23.80 -42.08 4.38
CA PHE A 489 -23.33 -43.22 5.15
C PHE A 489 -24.51 -44.00 5.72
N ASP A 490 -25.19 -44.74 4.85
CA ASP A 490 -26.19 -45.73 5.24
C ASP A 490 -25.44 -47.05 5.44
N SER A 491 -24.96 -47.32 6.66
CA SER A 491 -24.13 -48.49 6.91
C SER A 491 -24.64 -49.28 8.09
N THR A 492 -25.05 -50.52 7.80
CA THR A 492 -25.61 -51.45 8.76
C THR A 492 -25.08 -52.87 8.48
N ASP A 493 -24.86 -53.66 9.54
CA ASP A 493 -24.39 -55.06 9.47
C ASP A 493 -25.56 -56.04 9.26
N GLN A 494 -25.31 -57.20 8.63
CA GLN A 494 -26.28 -58.29 8.63
C GLN A 494 -26.42 -58.88 10.03
N ALA A 495 -27.66 -58.93 10.52
CA ALA A 495 -28.05 -59.61 11.75
C ALA A 495 -27.42 -61.02 11.79
N ASN A 496 -26.49 -61.22 12.73
CA ASN A 496 -25.73 -62.45 13.08
C ASN A 496 -24.22 -62.41 12.84
N SER A 497 -23.64 -61.35 12.24
CA SER A 497 -22.18 -61.27 12.09
C SER A 497 -21.51 -60.72 13.36
N GLY A 498 -22.15 -59.74 14.04
CA GLY A 498 -21.60 -59.12 15.25
C GLY A 498 -20.41 -58.21 14.96
N VAL A 499 -20.24 -57.79 13.71
CA VAL A 499 -19.13 -56.99 13.21
C VAL A 499 -19.71 -55.77 12.48
N GLY A 500 -20.45 -54.93 13.20
CA GLY A 500 -20.72 -53.56 12.77
C GLY A 500 -19.43 -52.74 12.71
N TRP A 501 -19.46 -51.62 11.99
CA TRP A 501 -18.38 -50.63 12.08
C TRP A 501 -18.35 -50.04 13.50
N SER A 502 -17.17 -49.85 14.05
CA SER A 502 -16.92 -49.30 15.39
C SER A 502 -16.55 -47.82 15.33
N THR A 503 -16.05 -47.37 14.19
CA THR A 503 -15.65 -45.98 13.92
C THR A 503 -16.11 -45.58 12.52
N GLY A 504 -17.07 -44.67 12.47
CA GLY A 504 -17.58 -43.99 11.29
C GLY A 504 -16.91 -42.62 11.08
N PRO A 505 -17.44 -41.81 10.15
CA PRO A 505 -16.88 -40.49 9.84
C PRO A 505 -16.89 -39.57 11.07
N ASP A 506 -15.84 -38.78 11.24
CA ASP A 506 -15.62 -37.92 12.43
C ASP A 506 -15.66 -38.67 13.78
N GLY A 507 -15.34 -39.96 13.77
CA GLY A 507 -15.27 -40.77 14.99
C GLY A 507 -16.63 -41.18 15.57
N ILE A 508 -17.71 -41.02 14.81
CA ILE A 508 -19.04 -41.50 15.21
C ILE A 508 -18.96 -43.00 15.44
N SER A 509 -19.73 -43.51 16.39
CA SER A 509 -19.86 -44.95 16.63
C SER A 509 -21.33 -45.33 16.65
N ASN A 510 -21.64 -46.61 16.43
CA ASN A 510 -22.99 -47.12 16.63
C ASN A 510 -23.04 -48.12 17.79
N VAL A 511 -24.25 -48.42 18.23
CA VAL A 511 -24.55 -49.53 19.12
C VAL A 511 -25.65 -50.36 18.48
N TRP A 512 -25.43 -51.67 18.40
CA TRP A 512 -26.40 -52.62 17.90
C TRP A 512 -27.65 -52.65 18.79
N ASP A 513 -28.82 -52.40 18.21
CA ASP A 513 -30.12 -52.41 18.90
C ASP A 513 -31.22 -52.95 17.97
N LEU A 514 -31.06 -54.22 17.61
CA LEU A 514 -31.97 -54.91 16.73
C LEU A 514 -33.25 -55.31 17.49
N GLN A 515 -34.32 -54.52 17.34
CA GLN A 515 -35.63 -54.79 17.94
C GLN A 515 -36.64 -55.24 16.89
N ALA A 516 -37.48 -56.21 17.24
CA ALA A 516 -38.48 -56.76 16.33
C ALA A 516 -39.51 -55.72 15.87
N GLU A 517 -39.77 -54.70 16.68
CA GLU A 517 -40.56 -53.50 16.33
C GLU A 517 -39.81 -52.27 16.83
N ASN A 518 -39.50 -51.31 15.95
CA ASN A 518 -38.96 -50.01 16.32
C ASN A 518 -40.07 -48.95 16.24
N TYR A 519 -40.07 -48.00 17.19
CA TYR A 519 -40.98 -46.85 17.20
C TYR A 519 -40.15 -45.59 16.97
N LEU A 520 -40.11 -45.17 15.71
CA LEU A 520 -39.28 -44.07 15.26
C LEU A 520 -40.01 -42.73 15.32
N ALA A 521 -39.28 -41.70 15.68
CA ALA A 521 -39.71 -40.32 15.59
C ALA A 521 -38.76 -39.56 14.67
N GLY A 522 -39.30 -38.73 13.79
CA GLY A 522 -38.53 -37.92 12.83
C GLY A 522 -39.14 -36.55 12.66
N ASN A 523 -38.51 -35.70 11.83
CA ASN A 523 -38.83 -34.28 11.76
C ASN A 523 -38.75 -33.61 13.15
N LEU A 524 -37.75 -34.03 13.94
CA LEU A 524 -37.47 -33.49 15.26
C LEU A 524 -36.98 -32.04 15.06
N GLN A 525 -37.82 -31.08 15.47
CA GLN A 525 -37.52 -29.64 15.37
C GLN A 525 -36.46 -29.18 16.35
#